data_AF-A0AAV1IFK1-F1
#
_entry.id   AF-A0AAV1IFK1-F1
#
_cell.length_a   1.000
_cell.length_b   1.000
_cell.length_c   1.000
_cell.angle_alpha   90.00
_cell.angle_beta   90.00
_cell.angle_gamma   90.00
#
_symmetry.space_group_name_H-M   'P 1'
#
loop_
_entity.id
_entity.type
_entity.pdbx_description
1 polymer ?
#
loop_
_entity_poly.entity_id
_entity_poly.type
_entity_poly.pdbx_seq_one_letter_code
_entity_poly.pdbx_strand_id
1 'polypeptide(L)'
;MRSSAFGAYIVVLVCALLGWILTLAGNATLNSVCDDSCRYYFGLSWWVTWFELLVLLGTIPVVILGMRVWKPAALALLATLTALTMTQADSWLQSKGIDPYYSLFPDRCNVIIAGYVVLSICNLTLILILGLMDTDAAPKQPANSAYSNSVPPHTQPTYPPRG
;
A
#
# COMPACT_ATOMS: atom_id res chain seq x y z
N MET A 1 16.99 -14.07 -12.74
CA MET A 1 16.12 -12.90 -12.47
C MET A 1 15.81 -12.70 -10.97
N ARG A 2 15.69 -13.75 -10.16
CA ARG A 2 15.36 -13.62 -8.72
C ARG A 2 16.34 -12.78 -7.89
N SER A 3 17.64 -12.87 -8.17
CA SER A 3 18.68 -12.12 -7.44
C SER A 3 18.63 -10.61 -7.71
N SER A 4 18.31 -10.17 -8.94
CA SER A 4 18.22 -8.74 -9.27
C SER A 4 16.96 -8.09 -8.70
N ALA A 5 15.81 -8.80 -8.70
CA ALA A 5 14.57 -8.29 -8.10
C ALA A 5 14.68 -8.14 -6.58
N PHE A 6 15.37 -9.08 -5.91
CA PHE A 6 15.62 -9.01 -4.47
C PHE A 6 16.54 -7.83 -4.10
N GLY A 7 17.60 -7.58 -4.88
CA GLY A 7 18.45 -6.41 -4.70
C GLY A 7 17.67 -5.09 -4.86
N ALA A 8 16.85 -4.98 -5.90
CA ALA A 8 15.99 -3.82 -6.12
C ALA A 8 15.00 -3.62 -4.96
N TYR A 9 14.40 -4.70 -4.45
CA TYR A 9 13.50 -4.64 -3.29
C TYR A 9 14.19 -4.03 -2.07
N ILE A 10 15.40 -4.47 -1.72
CA ILE A 10 16.14 -3.94 -0.56
C ILE A 10 16.40 -2.44 -0.73
N VAL A 11 16.86 -2.01 -1.92
CA VAL A 11 17.15 -0.60 -2.19
C VAL A 11 15.91 0.26 -2.01
N VAL A 12 14.78 -0.17 -2.59
CA VAL A 12 13.51 0.56 -2.47
C VAL A 12 12.98 0.53 -1.05
N LEU A 13 13.12 -0.57 -0.31
CA LEU A 13 12.74 -0.66 1.10
C LEU A 13 13.54 0.32 1.97
N VAL A 14 14.86 0.43 1.75
CA VAL A 14 15.70 1.41 2.46
C VAL A 14 15.27 2.84 2.10
N CYS A 15 14.99 3.11 0.82
CA CYS A 15 14.48 4.41 0.40
C CYS A 15 13.12 4.75 1.06
N ALA A 16 12.21 3.78 1.15
CA ALA A 16 10.93 3.91 1.83
C ALA A 16 11.12 4.21 3.33
N LEU A 17 12.04 3.50 4.00
CA LEU A 17 12.37 3.74 5.41
C LEU A 17 12.94 5.15 5.63
N LEU A 18 13.77 5.66 4.71
CA LEU A 18 14.23 7.04 4.77
C LEU A 18 13.07 8.03 4.58
N GLY A 19 12.17 7.78 3.62
CA GLY A 19 10.94 8.55 3.45
C GLY A 19 10.07 8.56 4.71
N TRP A 20 9.97 7.42 5.38
CA TRP A 20 9.26 7.27 6.65
C TRP A 20 9.93 8.08 7.80
N ILE A 21 11.26 8.10 7.87
CA ILE A 21 11.97 8.93 8.85
C ILE A 21 11.69 10.42 8.60
N LEU A 22 11.63 10.84 7.33
CA LEU A 22 11.32 12.23 6.98
C LEU A 22 9.89 12.62 7.39
N THR A 23 8.89 11.77 7.12
CA THR A 23 7.51 12.04 7.56
C THR A 23 7.38 12.04 9.07
N LEU A 24 8.04 11.11 9.77
CA LEU A 24 8.05 11.07 11.23
C LEU A 24 8.69 12.33 11.82
N ALA A 25 9.87 12.73 11.33
CA ALA A 25 10.57 13.92 11.79
C ALA A 25 9.72 15.18 11.56
N GLY A 26 9.15 15.32 10.37
CA GLY A 26 8.27 16.43 10.05
C GLY A 26 7.04 16.46 10.96
N ASN A 27 6.32 15.35 11.10
CA ASN A 27 5.16 15.24 11.98
C ASN A 27 5.52 15.55 13.45
N ALA A 28 6.66 15.07 13.93
CA ALA A 28 7.13 15.35 15.29
C ALA A 28 7.44 16.83 15.50
N THR A 29 8.08 17.50 14.54
CA THR A 29 8.39 18.93 14.63
C THR A 29 7.14 19.81 14.60
N LEU A 30 6.11 19.45 13.83
CA LEU A 30 4.84 20.18 13.85
C LEU A 30 4.06 19.92 15.14
N ASN A 31 4.04 18.68 15.63
CA ASN A 31 3.38 18.34 16.88
C ASN A 31 4.01 19.05 18.10
N SER A 32 5.31 19.37 18.05
CA SER A 32 6.01 20.08 19.13
C SER A 32 5.60 21.55 19.29
N VAL A 33 5.01 22.17 18.26
CA VAL A 33 4.67 23.60 18.25
C VAL A 33 3.16 23.87 18.22
N CYS A 34 2.34 22.82 18.15
CA CYS A 34 0.89 22.99 18.06
C CYS A 34 0.25 22.84 19.45
N ASP A 35 -0.67 23.75 19.75
CA ASP A 35 -1.52 23.70 20.93
C ASP A 35 -2.49 22.51 20.87
N ASP A 36 -3.12 22.17 22.01
CA ASP A 36 -4.00 20.99 22.13
C ASP A 36 -5.13 20.95 21.10
N SER A 37 -5.60 22.11 20.63
CA SER A 37 -6.63 22.22 19.59
C SER A 37 -6.18 21.69 18.21
N CYS A 38 -4.89 21.75 17.90
CA CYS A 38 -4.35 21.22 16.64
C CYS A 38 -4.24 19.70 16.62
N ARG A 39 -4.06 19.05 17.79
CA ARG A 39 -3.68 17.63 17.88
C ARG A 39 -4.66 16.71 17.16
N TYR A 40 -5.92 17.09 17.08
CA TYR A 40 -6.95 16.34 16.37
C TYR A 40 -6.66 16.22 14.87
N TYR A 41 -6.15 17.28 14.23
CA TYR A 41 -5.81 17.28 12.80
C TYR A 41 -4.59 16.41 12.50
N PHE A 42 -3.62 16.38 13.40
CA PHE A 42 -2.41 15.56 13.26
C PHE A 42 -2.63 14.08 13.54
N GLY A 43 -3.74 13.71 14.19
CA GLY A 43 -4.04 12.33 14.54
C GLY A 43 -4.01 11.39 13.33
N LEU A 44 -4.60 11.81 12.21
CA LEU A 44 -4.61 11.01 10.98
C LEU A 44 -3.21 10.90 10.36
N SER A 45 -2.46 12.00 10.26
CA SER A 45 -1.07 11.98 9.76
C SER A 45 -0.15 11.10 10.61
N TRP A 46 -0.30 11.17 11.93
CA TRP A 46 0.44 10.32 12.87
C TRP A 46 0.09 8.85 12.70
N TRP A 47 -1.20 8.54 12.59
CA TRP A 47 -1.67 7.18 12.35
C TRP A 47 -1.14 6.60 11.03
N VAL A 48 -1.23 7.36 9.94
CA VAL A 48 -0.71 6.95 8.62
C VAL A 48 0.78 6.68 8.70
N THR A 49 1.55 7.50 9.40
CA THR A 49 3.00 7.32 9.57
C THR A 49 3.34 5.99 10.25
N TRP A 50 2.64 5.62 11.33
CA TRP A 50 2.88 4.34 12.00
C TRP A 50 2.35 3.14 11.21
N PHE A 51 1.19 3.30 10.57
CA PHE A 51 0.62 2.26 9.73
C PHE A 51 1.52 1.94 8.52
N GLU A 52 2.14 2.96 7.92
CA GLU A 52 3.16 2.83 6.88
C GLU A 52 4.33 1.94 7.34
N LEU A 53 4.92 2.23 8.52
CA LEU A 53 6.00 1.41 9.06
C LEU A 53 5.59 -0.05 9.23
N LEU A 54 4.40 -0.30 9.78
CA LEU A 54 3.91 -1.66 10.00
C LEU A 54 3.75 -2.43 8.68
N VAL A 55 3.23 -1.77 7.64
CA VAL A 55 3.11 -2.40 6.32
C VAL A 55 4.47 -2.63 5.68
N LEU A 56 5.40 -1.66 5.76
CA LEU A 56 6.78 -1.84 5.27
C LEU A 56 7.45 -3.04 5.94
N LEU A 57 7.36 -3.17 7.27
CA LEU A 57 7.85 -4.32 8.01
C LEU A 57 7.12 -5.62 7.62
N GLY A 58 5.82 -5.55 7.36
CA GLY A 58 5.00 -6.67 6.89
C GLY A 58 5.41 -7.20 5.51
N THR A 59 6.05 -6.39 4.65
CA THR A 59 6.56 -6.87 3.35
C THR A 59 7.79 -7.76 3.49
N ILE A 60 8.58 -7.60 4.55
CA ILE A 60 9.83 -8.34 4.79
C ILE A 60 9.59 -9.87 4.85
N PRO A 61 8.68 -10.40 5.70
CA PRO A 61 8.42 -11.84 5.74
C PRO A 61 7.83 -12.37 4.43
N VAL A 62 7.06 -11.56 3.69
CA VAL A 62 6.54 -11.96 2.36
C VAL A 62 7.68 -12.25 1.40
N VAL A 63 8.73 -11.42 1.40
CA VAL A 63 9.89 -11.58 0.51
C VAL A 63 10.88 -12.64 1.02
N ILE A 64 11.24 -12.61 2.31
CA ILE A 64 12.29 -13.48 2.88
C ILE A 64 11.77 -14.92 3.08
N LEU A 65 10.60 -15.08 3.69
CA LEU A 65 10.03 -16.39 4.00
C LEU A 65 9.23 -16.96 2.83
N GLY A 66 9.00 -16.16 1.78
CA GLY A 66 8.21 -16.57 0.62
C GLY A 66 6.75 -16.87 0.96
N MET A 67 6.17 -16.14 1.92
CA MET A 67 4.78 -16.29 2.36
C MET A 67 3.79 -15.83 1.29
N ARG A 68 3.57 -16.68 0.27
CA ARG A 68 2.71 -16.38 -0.90
C ARG A 68 1.27 -16.00 -0.52
N VAL A 69 0.73 -16.62 0.54
CA VAL A 69 -0.65 -16.37 1.00
C VAL A 69 -0.85 -14.92 1.48
N TRP A 70 0.20 -14.30 2.02
CA TRP A 70 0.13 -12.94 2.57
C TRP A 70 0.43 -11.86 1.55
N LYS A 71 0.96 -12.24 0.39
CA LYS A 71 1.30 -11.32 -0.69
C LYS A 71 0.12 -10.45 -1.17
N PRO A 72 -1.07 -10.99 -1.49
CA PRO A 72 -2.19 -10.15 -1.92
C PRO A 72 -2.61 -9.15 -0.85
N ALA A 73 -2.55 -9.55 0.44
CA ALA A 73 -2.82 -8.64 1.55
C ALA A 73 -1.78 -7.52 1.63
N ALA A 74 -0.48 -7.85 1.51
CA ALA A 74 0.58 -6.85 1.51
C ALA A 74 0.47 -5.86 0.33
N LEU A 75 0.14 -6.34 -0.86
CA LEU A 75 -0.10 -5.49 -2.04
C LEU A 75 -1.32 -4.58 -1.86
N ALA A 76 -2.43 -5.09 -1.32
CA ALA A 76 -3.63 -4.29 -1.05
C ALA A 76 -3.36 -3.21 0.00
N LEU A 77 -2.61 -3.54 1.06
CA LEU A 77 -2.22 -2.59 2.10
C LEU A 77 -1.28 -1.51 1.56
N LEU A 78 -0.26 -1.88 0.77
CA LEU A 78 0.63 -0.92 0.09
C LEU A 78 -0.14 0.00 -0.87
N ALA A 79 -1.10 -0.54 -1.62
CA ALA A 79 -1.93 0.27 -2.53
C ALA A 79 -2.80 1.27 -1.75
N THR A 80 -3.41 0.82 -0.65
CA THR A 80 -4.20 1.67 0.24
C THR A 80 -3.34 2.79 0.86
N LEU A 81 -2.14 2.45 1.34
CA LEU A 81 -1.18 3.42 1.87
C LEU A 81 -0.66 4.39 0.82
N THR A 82 -0.48 3.94 -0.42
CA THR A 82 -0.11 4.83 -1.53
C THR A 82 -1.17 5.92 -1.71
N ALA A 83 -2.45 5.54 -1.73
CA ALA A 83 -3.55 6.50 -1.83
C ALA A 83 -3.59 7.45 -0.62
N LEU A 84 -3.42 6.93 0.60
CA LEU A 84 -3.40 7.74 1.82
C LEU A 84 -2.24 8.74 1.85
N THR A 85 -1.03 8.31 1.51
CA THR A 85 0.16 9.18 1.47
C THR A 85 0.05 10.27 0.41
N MET A 86 -0.54 9.96 -0.76
CA MET A 86 -0.86 10.97 -1.78
C MET A 86 -1.89 11.99 -1.28
N THR A 87 -2.98 11.55 -0.66
CA THR A 87 -4.01 12.45 -0.09
C THR A 87 -3.43 13.33 1.01
N GLN A 88 -2.54 12.79 1.86
CA GLN A 88 -1.85 13.60 2.88
C GLN A 88 -0.94 14.65 2.24
N ALA A 89 -0.13 14.26 1.25
CA ALA A 89 0.73 15.21 0.53
C ALA A 89 -0.08 16.33 -0.13
N ASP A 90 -1.19 16.00 -0.77
CA ASP A 90 -2.10 16.97 -1.39
C ASP A 90 -2.75 17.88 -0.34
N SER A 91 -3.23 17.33 0.77
CA SER A 91 -3.82 18.11 1.87
C SER A 91 -2.82 19.13 2.44
N TRP A 92 -1.56 18.73 2.61
CA TRP A 92 -0.48 19.63 3.04
C TRP A 92 -0.07 20.65 1.99
N LEU A 93 -0.23 20.34 0.70
CA LEU A 93 -0.02 21.31 -0.37
C LEU A 93 -1.17 22.32 -0.44
N GLN A 94 -2.41 21.90 -0.23
CA GLN A 94 -3.58 22.79 -0.22
C GLN A 94 -3.58 23.73 0.97
N SER A 95 -3.00 23.33 2.11
CA SER A 95 -2.86 24.24 3.27
C SER A 95 -1.89 25.39 3.00
N LYS A 96 -1.06 25.31 1.94
CA LYS A 96 -0.15 26.37 1.52
C LYS A 96 -0.93 27.63 1.13
N GLY A 97 -0.87 28.64 2.00
CA GLY A 97 -1.48 29.96 1.77
C GLY A 97 -2.91 30.11 2.27
N ILE A 98 -3.53 29.03 2.77
CA ILE A 98 -4.86 29.08 3.42
C ILE A 98 -4.69 29.02 4.94
N ASP A 99 -3.79 28.14 5.42
CA ASP A 99 -3.63 27.90 6.85
C ASP A 99 -2.53 28.81 7.44
N PRO A 100 -2.83 29.62 8.48
CA PRO A 100 -1.83 30.43 9.16
C PRO A 100 -0.70 29.59 9.80
N TYR A 101 -0.90 28.31 10.08
CA TYR A 101 0.17 27.44 10.59
C TYR A 101 1.22 27.13 9.53
N TYR A 102 0.84 27.01 8.26
CA TYR A 102 1.79 26.77 7.18
C TYR A 102 2.73 27.96 7.00
N SER A 103 2.22 29.20 7.09
CA SER A 103 3.03 30.41 6.91
C SER A 103 4.04 30.62 8.03
N LEU A 104 3.75 30.13 9.24
CA LEU A 104 4.67 30.17 10.38
C LEU A 104 5.83 29.17 10.24
N PHE A 105 5.61 28.01 9.61
CA PHE A 105 6.59 26.93 9.54
C PHE A 105 6.70 26.26 8.15
N PRO A 106 6.97 27.04 7.08
CA PRO A 106 6.94 26.54 5.70
C PRO A 106 7.94 25.40 5.47
N ASP A 107 9.15 25.50 6.05
CA ASP A 107 10.18 24.48 5.89
C ASP A 107 9.77 23.12 6.50
N ARG A 108 9.09 23.14 7.66
CA ARG A 108 8.65 21.91 8.34
C ARG A 108 7.56 21.21 7.54
N CYS A 109 6.61 21.98 7.02
CA CYS A 109 5.57 21.46 6.13
C CYS A 109 6.17 20.90 4.83
N ASN A 110 7.16 21.58 4.23
CA ASN A 110 7.83 21.09 3.03
C ASN A 110 8.55 19.75 3.25
N VAL A 111 9.18 19.55 4.41
CA VAL A 111 9.81 18.27 4.77
C VAL A 111 8.77 17.13 4.85
N ILE A 112 7.61 17.39 5.46
CA ILE A 112 6.51 16.40 5.52
C ILE A 112 5.99 16.05 4.13
N ILE A 113 5.72 17.07 3.31
CA ILE A 113 5.24 16.90 1.94
C ILE A 113 6.23 16.05 1.15
N ALA A 114 7.53 16.38 1.23
CA ALA A 114 8.58 15.61 0.56
C ALA A 114 8.60 14.15 1.05
N GLY A 115 8.49 13.92 2.36
CA GLY A 115 8.43 12.59 2.94
C GLY A 115 7.26 11.76 2.38
N TYR A 116 6.03 12.32 2.36
CA TYR A 116 4.87 11.61 1.83
C TYR A 116 5.00 11.33 0.32
N VAL A 117 5.51 12.27 -0.47
CA VAL A 117 5.75 12.07 -1.90
C VAL A 117 6.76 10.95 -2.15
N VAL A 118 7.88 10.95 -1.43
CA VAL A 118 8.90 9.89 -1.53
C VAL A 118 8.32 8.53 -1.16
N LEU A 119 7.52 8.47 -0.08
CA LEU A 119 6.82 7.24 0.32
C LEU A 119 5.85 6.75 -0.76
N SER A 120 5.03 7.62 -1.36
CA SER A 120 4.12 7.22 -2.43
C SER A 120 4.84 6.63 -3.63
N ILE A 121 5.98 7.21 -4.03
CA ILE A 121 6.82 6.69 -5.12
C ILE A 121 7.43 5.33 -4.73
N CYS A 122 7.94 5.21 -3.52
CA CYS A 122 8.53 3.96 -3.04
C CYS A 122 7.48 2.85 -2.94
N ASN A 123 6.28 3.15 -2.45
CA ASN A 123 5.18 2.19 -2.35
C ASN A 123 4.72 1.69 -3.72
N LEU A 124 4.57 2.58 -4.70
CA LEU A 124 4.30 2.16 -6.09
C LEU A 124 5.41 1.26 -6.63
N THR A 125 6.67 1.62 -6.37
CA THR A 125 7.82 0.82 -6.83
C THR A 125 7.85 -0.55 -6.13
N LEU A 126 7.55 -0.62 -4.83
CA LEU A 126 7.42 -1.87 -4.09
C LEU A 126 6.28 -2.74 -4.61
N ILE A 127 5.12 -2.16 -4.93
CA ILE A 127 4.00 -2.87 -5.54
C ILE A 127 4.44 -3.51 -6.87
N LEU A 128 5.14 -2.77 -7.72
CA LEU A 128 5.65 -3.28 -9.00
C LEU A 128 6.67 -4.40 -8.80
N ILE A 129 7.66 -4.22 -7.93
CA ILE A 129 8.69 -5.23 -7.66
C ILE A 129 8.06 -6.50 -7.10
N LEU A 130 7.20 -6.37 -6.08
CA LEU A 130 6.50 -7.51 -5.51
C LEU A 130 5.62 -8.20 -6.56
N GLY A 131 4.89 -7.45 -7.39
CA GLY A 131 4.09 -8.00 -8.49
C GLY A 131 4.92 -8.83 -9.48
N LEU A 132 6.07 -8.30 -9.91
CA LEU A 132 6.97 -8.97 -10.86
C LEU A 132 7.64 -10.23 -10.30
N MET A 133 7.75 -10.37 -8.97
CA MET A 133 8.31 -11.59 -8.35
C MET A 133 7.39 -12.83 -8.48
N ASP A 134 6.15 -12.70 -8.98
CA ASP A 134 5.18 -13.83 -9.11
C ASP A 134 5.19 -14.57 -10.46
N THR A 135 5.91 -14.09 -11.48
CA THR A 135 5.85 -14.69 -12.83
C THR A 135 6.33 -16.14 -12.91
N ASP A 136 6.92 -16.68 -11.84
CA ASP A 136 7.54 -18.02 -11.85
C ASP A 136 6.60 -19.16 -11.37
N ALA A 137 5.36 -18.88 -10.96
CA ALA A 137 4.52 -19.92 -10.36
C ALA A 137 3.01 -19.74 -10.60
N ALA A 138 2.58 -19.48 -11.83
CA ALA A 138 1.18 -19.71 -12.18
C ALA A 138 0.81 -21.13 -11.73
N PRO A 139 -0.15 -21.31 -10.80
CA PRO A 139 -0.63 -22.64 -10.48
C PRO A 139 -1.13 -23.20 -11.81
N LYS A 140 -0.58 -24.34 -12.24
CA LYS A 140 -1.18 -25.12 -13.31
C LYS A 140 -2.63 -25.32 -12.87
N GLN A 141 -3.54 -24.55 -13.45
CA GLN A 141 -4.97 -24.75 -13.30
C GLN A 141 -5.17 -26.25 -13.50
N PRO A 142 -5.73 -27.00 -12.53
CA PRO A 142 -5.96 -28.41 -12.77
C PRO A 142 -6.77 -28.48 -14.05
N ALA A 143 -6.20 -29.09 -15.09
CA ALA A 143 -6.78 -29.15 -16.44
C ALA A 143 -8.16 -29.85 -16.46
N ASN A 144 -8.62 -30.30 -15.30
CA ASN A 144 -9.88 -30.97 -15.06
C ASN A 144 -10.60 -30.24 -13.91
N SER A 145 -11.25 -29.11 -14.18
CA SER A 145 -12.44 -28.79 -13.42
C SER A 145 -13.41 -29.94 -13.71
N ALA A 146 -13.66 -30.79 -12.71
CA ALA A 146 -14.55 -31.95 -12.82
C ALA A 146 -15.99 -31.59 -13.26
N TYR A 147 -16.30 -30.30 -13.39
CA TYR A 147 -17.55 -29.73 -13.86
C TYR A 147 -17.58 -29.39 -15.36
N SER A 148 -16.46 -29.48 -16.10
CA SER A 148 -16.47 -29.15 -17.53
C SER A 148 -16.92 -30.30 -18.44
N ASN A 149 -17.03 -31.52 -17.91
CA ASN A 149 -17.40 -32.72 -18.69
C ASN A 149 -18.69 -33.41 -18.21
N SER A 150 -19.41 -32.87 -17.21
CA SER A 150 -20.74 -33.39 -16.93
C SER A 150 -21.68 -32.95 -18.06
N VAL A 151 -22.08 -33.90 -18.91
CA VAL A 151 -23.16 -33.74 -19.88
C VAL A 151 -24.33 -33.06 -19.16
N PRO A 152 -24.89 -31.95 -19.68
CA PRO A 152 -26.05 -31.32 -19.03
C PRO A 152 -27.14 -32.38 -18.86
N PRO A 153 -27.74 -32.51 -17.67
CA PRO A 153 -28.80 -33.49 -17.46
C PRO A 153 -29.87 -33.24 -18.51
N HIS A 154 -30.05 -34.17 -19.45
CA HIS A 154 -31.14 -34.14 -20.38
C HIS A 154 -32.42 -34.14 -19.55
N THR A 155 -33.06 -32.98 -19.42
CA THR A 155 -34.41 -32.86 -18.90
C THR A 155 -35.29 -33.64 -19.86
N GLN A 156 -35.58 -34.90 -19.54
CA GLN A 156 -36.61 -35.65 -20.25
C GLN A 156 -37.92 -34.85 -20.11
N PRO A 157 -38.57 -34.46 -21.22
CA PRO A 157 -39.87 -33.84 -21.14
C PRO A 157 -40.88 -34.91 -20.71
N THR A 158 -41.33 -34.84 -19.46
CA THR A 158 -42.48 -35.60 -18.98
C THR A 158 -43.76 -34.96 -19.52
N TYR A 159 -44.18 -35.35 -20.72
CA TYR A 159 -45.55 -35.08 -21.15
C TYR A 159 -46.48 -36.13 -20.54
N PRO A 160 -47.59 -35.73 -19.88
CA PRO A 160 -48.59 -36.68 -19.44
C PRO A 160 -49.29 -37.33 -20.64
N PRO A 161 -49.64 -38.63 -20.57
CA PRO A 161 -50.43 -39.28 -21.60
C PRO A 161 -51.81 -38.59 -21.69
N ARG A 162 -52.17 -38.13 -22.88
CA ARG A 162 -53.55 -37.73 -23.18
C ARG A 162 -54.39 -38.99 -23.31
N GLY A 163 -55.28 -39.22 -22.35
CA GLY A 163 -56.49 -40.03 -22.52
C GLY A 163 -57.62 -39.20 -23.08
#